data_AF-A0A9N9DME5-F1
#
_entry.id   AF-A0A9N9DME5-F1
#
_cell.length_a   1.000
_cell.length_b   1.000
_cell.length_c   1.000
_cell.angle_alpha   90.00
_cell.angle_beta   90.00
_cell.angle_gamma   90.00
#
_symmetry.space_group_name_H-M   'P 1'
#
loop_
_entity.id
_entity.type
_entity.pdbx_description
1 polymer ?
#
loop_
_entity_poly.entity_id
_entity_poly.type
_entity_poly.pdbx_seq_one_letter_code
_entity_poly.pdbx_strand_id
1 'polypeptide(L)'
;MSTSATTDNTLYKVVKEFDAEALITFLNGKSLGLNKNEIQILRDQEIDGDSFLMLNEERFKECNIRMGPRAKLVNLINNLNNQ
;
A
#
# COMPACT_ATOMS: atom_id res chain seq x y z
N MET A 1 -16.04 22.67 13.42
CA MET A 1 -16.63 21.45 12.83
C MET A 1 -15.47 20.65 12.24
N SER A 2 -15.17 19.49 12.84
CA SER A 2 -14.07 18.63 12.44
C SER A 2 -14.44 17.87 11.17
N THR A 3 -13.84 18.22 10.04
CA THR A 3 -14.09 17.58 8.74
C THR A 3 -13.23 16.33 8.49
N SER A 4 -12.50 15.84 9.49
CA SER A 4 -11.51 14.77 9.31
C SER A 4 -12.08 13.36 9.11
N ALA A 5 -13.35 13.10 9.47
CA ALA A 5 -13.89 11.73 9.43
C ALA A 5 -14.42 11.27 8.06
N THR A 6 -14.68 12.17 7.11
CA THR A 6 -15.32 11.81 5.83
C THR A 6 -14.31 11.47 4.71
N THR A 7 -13.12 12.07 4.77
CA THR A 7 -12.06 11.90 3.76
C THR A 7 -11.36 10.55 3.87
N ASP A 8 -11.25 10.05 5.09
CA ASP A 8 -10.43 8.89 5.43
C ASP A 8 -11.09 7.59 4.97
N ASN A 9 -12.36 7.38 5.27
CA ASN A 9 -13.14 6.25 4.75
C ASN A 9 -13.28 6.29 3.19
N THR A 10 -13.03 7.45 2.57
CA THR A 10 -12.99 7.59 1.11
C THR A 10 -11.70 7.02 0.53
N LEU A 11 -10.55 7.23 1.20
CA LEU A 11 -9.25 6.82 0.67
C LEU A 11 -9.10 5.30 0.63
N TYR A 12 -9.57 4.58 1.66
CA TYR A 12 -9.65 3.12 1.64
C TYR A 12 -10.40 2.62 0.40
N LYS A 13 -11.60 3.14 0.15
CA LYS A 13 -12.43 2.75 -0.99
C LYS A 13 -11.76 3.05 -2.32
N VAL A 14 -11.08 4.19 -2.44
CA VAL A 14 -10.34 4.55 -3.66
C VAL A 14 -9.17 3.60 -3.89
N VAL A 15 -8.37 3.31 -2.85
CA VAL A 15 -7.22 2.40 -2.96
C VAL A 15 -7.68 0.99 -3.30
N LYS A 16 -8.79 0.52 -2.72
CA LYS A 16 -9.33 -0.82 -2.98
C LYS A 16 -9.64 -1.08 -4.46
N GLU A 17 -10.06 -0.05 -5.18
CA GLU A 17 -10.44 -0.13 -6.60
C GLU A 17 -9.24 0.03 -7.56
N PHE A 18 -8.02 0.20 -7.04
CA PHE A 18 -6.83 0.33 -7.90
C PHE A 18 -6.45 -1.00 -8.54
N ASP A 19 -6.16 -0.95 -9.84
CA ASP A 19 -5.34 -1.98 -10.47
C ASP A 19 -3.87 -1.87 -9.99
N ALA A 20 -3.03 -2.83 -10.39
CA ALA A 20 -1.63 -2.86 -9.97
C ALA A 20 -0.84 -1.60 -10.38
N GLU A 21 -1.15 -0.98 -11.53
CA GLU A 21 -0.46 0.21 -12.02
C GLU A 21 -0.85 1.47 -11.24
N ALA A 22 -2.13 1.63 -10.97
CA ALA A 22 -2.68 2.69 -10.13
C ALA A 22 -2.14 2.57 -8.71
N LEU A 23 -2.06 1.36 -8.15
CA LEU A 23 -1.45 1.14 -6.84
C LEU A 23 0.03 1.54 -6.84
N ILE A 24 0.82 1.11 -7.82
CA ILE A 24 2.24 1.47 -7.91
C ILE A 24 2.41 2.99 -8.01
N THR A 25 1.57 3.66 -8.81
CA THR A 25 1.58 5.13 -8.92
C THR A 25 1.29 5.79 -7.58
N PHE A 26 0.28 5.30 -6.85
CA PHE A 26 -0.04 5.76 -5.51
C PHE A 26 1.12 5.57 -4.53
N LEU A 27 1.75 4.39 -4.51
CA LEU A 27 2.86 4.06 -3.62
C LEU A 27 4.12 4.89 -3.94
N ASN A 28 4.42 5.15 -5.21
CA ASN A 28 5.52 6.02 -5.62
C ASN A 28 5.32 7.47 -5.19
N GLY A 29 4.06 7.93 -5.06
CA GLY A 29 3.72 9.22 -4.47
C GLY A 29 3.94 9.30 -2.95
N LYS A 30 4.30 8.19 -2.28
CA LYS A 30 4.55 8.12 -0.84
C LYS A 30 6.05 7.97 -0.55
N SER A 31 6.54 8.57 0.54
CA SER A 31 7.94 8.45 0.99
C SER A 31 8.25 7.11 1.69
N LEU A 32 7.94 5.99 1.02
CA LEU A 32 8.09 4.62 1.52
C LEU A 32 9.53 4.11 1.42
N GLY A 33 10.34 4.66 0.50
CA GLY A 33 11.73 4.25 0.31
C GLY A 33 11.90 2.91 -0.41
N LEU A 34 10.87 2.49 -1.16
CA LEU A 34 10.94 1.36 -2.09
C LEU A 34 11.91 1.69 -3.21
N ASN A 35 12.77 0.74 -3.56
CA ASN A 35 13.62 0.85 -4.74
C ASN A 35 12.90 0.27 -5.98
N LYS A 36 13.52 0.43 -7.15
CA LYS A 36 12.95 -0.04 -8.42
C LYS A 36 12.63 -1.55 -8.43
N ASN A 37 13.48 -2.38 -7.82
CA ASN A 37 13.27 -3.83 -7.77
C ASN A 37 12.08 -4.18 -6.87
N GLU A 38 11.96 -3.53 -5.71
CA GLU A 38 10.84 -3.72 -4.79
C GLU A 38 9.50 -3.32 -5.44
N ILE A 39 9.49 -2.24 -6.23
CA ILE A 39 8.31 -1.85 -7.04
C ILE A 39 8.03 -2.88 -8.14
N GLN A 40 9.07 -3.38 -8.81
CA GLN A 40 8.91 -4.41 -9.84
C GLN A 40 8.33 -5.70 -9.25
N ILE A 41 8.73 -6.09 -8.04
CA ILE A 41 8.16 -7.26 -7.35
C ILE A 41 6.65 -7.10 -7.13
N LEU A 42 6.18 -5.92 -6.72
CA LEU A 42 4.75 -5.67 -6.56
C LEU A 42 3.99 -5.80 -7.90
N ARG A 43 4.61 -5.33 -8.98
CA ARG A 43 4.09 -5.42 -10.35
C ARG A 43 4.03 -6.86 -10.86
N ASP A 44 5.12 -7.61 -10.71
CA ASP A 44 5.27 -8.98 -11.21
C ASP A 44 4.36 -9.97 -10.46
N GLN A 45 4.00 -9.65 -9.22
CA GLN A 45 3.02 -10.41 -8.43
C GLN A 45 1.57 -9.94 -8.64
N GLU A 46 1.33 -8.99 -9.55
CA GLU A 46 0.01 -8.46 -9.86
C GLU A 46 -0.75 -7.96 -8.62
N ILE A 47 -0.02 -7.35 -7.67
CA ILE A 47 -0.62 -6.84 -6.44
C ILE A 47 -1.44 -5.59 -6.79
N ASP A 48 -2.76 -5.75 -6.81
CA ASP A 48 -3.73 -4.68 -6.95
C ASP A 48 -4.10 -4.06 -5.59
N GLY A 49 -4.98 -3.06 -5.62
CA GLY A 49 -5.40 -2.30 -4.45
C GLY A 49 -6.05 -3.14 -3.36
N ASP A 50 -6.99 -4.02 -3.72
CA ASP A 50 -7.67 -4.89 -2.76
C ASP A 50 -6.70 -5.91 -2.15
N SER A 51 -5.89 -6.58 -2.99
CA SER A 51 -4.86 -7.52 -2.54
C SER A 51 -3.87 -6.86 -1.60
N PHE A 52 -3.42 -5.63 -1.93
CA PHE A 52 -2.50 -4.84 -1.10
C PHE A 52 -3.05 -4.59 0.30
N LEU A 53 -4.33 -4.24 0.42
CA LEU A 53 -4.98 -3.96 1.71
C LEU A 53 -5.09 -5.21 2.60
N MET A 54 -4.94 -6.41 2.03
CA MET A 54 -4.91 -7.69 2.74
C MET A 54 -3.49 -8.16 3.11
N LEU A 55 -2.43 -7.49 2.64
CA LEU A 55 -1.05 -7.86 2.93
C LEU A 55 -0.64 -7.50 4.36
N ASN A 56 0.39 -8.18 4.84
CA ASN A 56 0.96 -7.99 6.17
C ASN A 56 2.50 -8.07 6.12
N GLU A 57 3.16 -7.94 7.28
CA GLU A 57 4.62 -7.97 7.34
C GLU A 57 5.22 -9.27 6.78
N GLU A 58 4.60 -10.42 7.06
CA GLU A 58 5.09 -11.72 6.61
C GLU A 58 5.05 -11.84 5.09
N ARG A 59 3.93 -11.47 4.46
CA ARG A 59 3.79 -11.49 2.99
C ARG A 59 4.81 -10.58 2.29
N PHE A 60 5.03 -9.38 2.81
CA PHE A 60 6.07 -8.50 2.25
C PHE A 60 7.49 -9.05 2.46
N LYS A 61 7.73 -9.81 3.54
CA LYS A 61 9.00 -10.50 3.75
C LYS A 61 9.18 -11.64 2.74
N GLU A 62 8.15 -12.42 2.43
CA GLU A 62 8.15 -13.44 1.37
C GLU A 62 8.46 -12.81 0.00
N CYS A 63 7.98 -11.58 -0.23
CA CYS A 63 8.30 -10.77 -1.42
C CYS A 63 9.71 -10.16 -1.39
N ASN A 64 10.58 -10.51 -0.44
CA ASN A 64 11.92 -9.93 -0.28
C ASN A 64 11.96 -8.39 -0.14
N ILE A 65 10.87 -7.78 0.36
CA ILE A 65 10.85 -6.34 0.65
C ILE A 65 11.66 -6.07 1.91
N ARG A 66 12.58 -5.10 1.85
CA ARG A 66 13.47 -4.76 2.96
C ARG A 66 12.68 -4.24 4.16
N MET A 67 13.22 -4.49 5.35
CA MET A 67 12.57 -4.19 6.63
C MET A 67 12.07 -2.74 6.76
N GLY A 68 12.85 -1.75 6.33
CA GLY A 68 12.48 -0.33 6.43
C GLY A 68 11.24 0.03 5.60
N PRO A 69 11.25 -0.12 4.27
CA PRO A 69 10.08 0.09 3.42
C PRO A 69 8.89 -0.81 3.80
N ARG A 70 9.16 -2.06 4.19
CA ARG A 70 8.13 -3.01 4.64
C ARG A 70 7.35 -2.50 5.84
N ALA A 71 8.04 -2.02 6.88
CA ALA A 71 7.37 -1.45 8.06
C ALA A 71 6.46 -0.27 7.69
N LYS A 72 6.89 0.57 6.74
CA LYS A 72 6.08 1.69 6.25
C LYS A 72 4.86 1.24 5.44
N LEU A 73 4.98 0.20 4.63
CA LEU A 73 3.85 -0.40 3.90
C LEU A 73 2.80 -0.94 4.87
N VAL A 74 3.22 -1.71 5.89
CA VAL A 74 2.32 -2.24 6.91
C VAL A 74 1.62 -1.11 7.68
N ASN A 75 2.36 -0.06 8.05
CA ASN A 75 1.77 1.10 8.72
C ASN A 75 0.77 1.84 7.81
N LEU A 76 1.05 1.94 6.51
CA LEU A 76 0.13 2.53 5.54
C LEU A 76 -1.17 1.72 5.44
N ILE A 77 -1.09 0.39 5.33
CA ILE A 77 -2.26 -0.49 5.30
C ILE A 77 -3.09 -0.35 6.58
N ASN A 78 -2.44 -0.38 7.74
CA ASN A 78 -3.13 -0.21 9.02
C ASN A 78 -3.83 1.15 9.10
N ASN A 79 -3.20 2.23 8.62
CA ASN A 79 -3.82 3.54 8.60
C ASN A 79 -5.01 3.60 7.64
N LEU A 80 -4.98 2.89 6.51
CA LEU A 80 -6.11 2.82 5.55
C LEU A 80 -7.26 1.95 6.08
N ASN A 81 -6.95 0.84 6.76
CA ASN A 81 -7.96 -0.11 7.24
C ASN A 81 -8.68 0.37 8.52
N ASN A 82 -8.10 1.29 9.28
CA ASN A 82 -8.65 1.80 10.54
C ASN A 82 -9.35 3.17 10.38
N GLN A 83 -9.80 3.52 9.16
CA GLN A 83 -10.50 4.77 8.81
C GLN A 83 -12.02 4.65 8.87
#